data_AF-A0A0F9UT09-F1
#
_entry.id   AF-A0A0F9UT09-F1
#
_cell.length_a   1.000
_cell.length_b   1.000
_cell.length_c   1.000
_cell.angle_alpha   90.00
_cell.angle_beta   90.00
_cell.angle_gamma   90.00
#
_symmetry.space_group_name_H-M   'P 1'
#
loop_
_entity.id
_entity.type
_entity.pdbx_description
1 polymer ?
#
loop_
_entity_poly.entity_id
_entity_poly.type
_entity_poly.pdbx_seq_one_letter_code
_entity_poly.pdbx_strand_id
1 'polypeptide(L)'
;MREINGTCPRCNQYRLLRSINIFDDRRHGIKISKDVKRVDYLCYNFLSEIDKGIKEGKKLVELIGVDIIIQGYGLPKFLDKIHKKLGMNKQKISKAYDFINFVYSRWIEIQSVEKFKYHLASLIMVLNEDVEDTNKLGVYINDNFKNTSLAEINDKINEIKTWSQERNYYPF
;
A
#
# COMPACT_ATOMS: atom_id res chain seq x y z
N MET A 1 -4.09 -23.31 -7.48
CA MET A 1 -2.76 -23.85 -7.13
C MET A 1 -1.97 -22.71 -6.48
N ARG A 2 -1.38 -22.90 -5.29
CA ARG A 2 -0.78 -21.78 -4.51
C ARG A 2 0.72 -21.59 -4.76
N GLU A 3 1.39 -22.68 -5.11
CA GLU A 3 2.84 -22.74 -5.33
C GLU A 3 3.12 -23.63 -6.54
N ILE A 4 4.19 -23.33 -7.27
CA ILE A 4 4.68 -24.10 -8.42
C ILE A 4 6.20 -24.18 -8.38
N ASN A 5 6.79 -25.24 -8.92
CA ASN A 5 8.22 -25.24 -9.22
C ASN A 5 8.44 -24.63 -10.62
N GLY A 6 9.33 -23.66 -10.72
CA GLY A 6 9.60 -23.00 -11.98
C GLY A 6 10.78 -22.04 -11.92
N THR A 7 11.14 -21.49 -13.08
CA THR A 7 12.19 -20.48 -13.17
C THR A 7 11.66 -19.15 -12.66
N CYS A 8 12.32 -18.57 -11.66
CA CYS A 8 11.90 -17.31 -11.11
C CYS A 8 12.19 -16.17 -12.10
N PRO A 9 11.21 -15.31 -12.45
CA PRO A 9 11.36 -14.30 -13.50
C PRO A 9 12.34 -13.15 -13.15
N ARG A 10 12.84 -13.09 -11.92
CA ARG A 10 13.84 -12.10 -11.49
C ARG A 10 15.26 -12.64 -11.40
N CYS A 11 15.51 -13.75 -10.69
CA CYS A 11 16.88 -14.33 -10.60
C CYS A 11 17.19 -15.33 -11.71
N ASN A 12 16.21 -15.70 -12.54
CA ASN A 12 16.36 -16.74 -13.57
C ASN A 12 16.84 -18.10 -13.02
N GLN A 13 16.45 -18.43 -11.77
CA GLN A 13 16.81 -19.69 -11.12
C GLN A 13 15.57 -20.56 -10.91
N TYR A 14 15.71 -21.87 -11.13
CA TYR A 14 14.65 -22.86 -10.90
C TYR A 14 14.43 -23.10 -9.40
N ARG A 15 13.25 -22.76 -8.88
CA ARG A 15 12.92 -22.76 -7.45
C ARG A 15 11.42 -22.97 -7.22
N LEU A 16 11.03 -23.17 -5.96
CA LEU A 16 9.63 -23.06 -5.54
C LEU A 16 9.19 -21.60 -5.61
N LEU A 17 8.12 -21.36 -6.37
CA LEU A 17 7.50 -20.05 -6.59
C LEU A 17 6.12 -20.03 -5.95
N ARG A 18 5.79 -18.94 -5.25
CA ARG A 18 4.49 -18.70 -4.65
C ARG A 18 3.68 -17.73 -5.51
N SER A 19 2.37 -17.96 -5.61
CA SER A 19 1.53 -17.04 -6.35
C SER A 19 1.48 -15.67 -5.68
N ILE A 20 1.59 -14.61 -6.47
CA ILE A 20 1.41 -13.22 -6.00
C ILE A 20 0.00 -12.69 -6.23
N ASN A 21 -0.83 -13.46 -6.95
CA ASN A 21 -2.25 -13.16 -7.11
C ASN A 21 -3.06 -13.50 -5.86
N ILE A 22 -2.39 -13.89 -4.78
CA ILE A 22 -3.00 -14.01 -3.47
C ILE A 22 -3.52 -12.61 -3.10
N PHE A 23 -4.81 -12.55 -2.78
CA PHE A 23 -5.51 -11.33 -2.35
C PHE A 23 -4.70 -10.55 -1.31
N ASP A 24 -4.05 -11.27 -0.39
CA ASP A 24 -3.15 -10.70 0.60
C ASP A 24 -1.93 -10.00 0.01
N ASP A 25 -1.18 -10.55 -0.95
CA ASP A 25 0.04 -9.89 -1.44
C ASP A 25 -0.29 -8.60 -2.24
N ARG A 26 -1.43 -8.58 -2.95
CA ARG A 26 -2.00 -7.36 -3.54
C ARG A 26 -2.47 -6.38 -2.47
N ARG A 27 -3.12 -6.87 -1.41
CA ARG A 27 -3.50 -6.04 -0.25
C ARG A 27 -2.28 -5.46 0.46
N HIS A 28 -1.19 -6.21 0.52
CA HIS A 28 0.14 -5.80 1.00
C HIS A 28 0.90 -4.89 0.04
N GLY A 29 0.24 -4.40 -1.02
CA GLY A 29 0.81 -3.41 -1.90
C GLY A 29 1.86 -3.96 -2.85
N ILE A 30 1.89 -5.26 -3.15
CA ILE A 30 2.79 -5.79 -4.18
C ILE A 30 2.11 -5.61 -5.55
N LYS A 31 2.66 -4.72 -6.38
CA LYS A 31 2.30 -4.50 -7.79
C LYS A 31 3.43 -5.03 -8.67
N ILE A 32 3.11 -5.79 -9.70
CA ILE A 32 4.05 -6.13 -10.76
C ILE A 32 3.71 -5.32 -12.00
N SER A 33 4.71 -4.68 -12.60
CA SER A 33 4.60 -3.99 -13.87
C SER A 33 5.57 -4.57 -14.90
N LYS A 34 5.06 -4.94 -16.09
CA LYS A 34 5.70 -4.79 -17.41
C LYS A 34 4.65 -5.11 -18.49
N ASP A 35 4.89 -4.75 -19.76
CA ASP A 35 4.10 -5.11 -20.95
C ASP A 35 3.32 -6.43 -20.76
N VAL A 36 2.04 -6.30 -20.41
CA VAL A 36 1.26 -7.15 -19.51
C VAL A 36 1.18 -8.63 -19.92
N LYS A 37 2.26 -9.39 -19.75
CA LYS A 37 2.20 -10.84 -19.60
C LYS A 37 2.28 -11.17 -18.12
N ARG A 38 1.11 -11.53 -17.58
CA ARG A 38 0.85 -11.92 -16.18
C ARG A 38 1.99 -12.76 -15.61
N VAL A 39 2.78 -12.18 -14.71
CA VAL A 39 3.63 -12.95 -13.82
C VAL A 39 2.82 -13.25 -12.58
N ASP A 40 2.37 -14.50 -12.46
CA ASP A 40 1.49 -14.92 -11.37
C ASP A 40 2.26 -15.46 -10.16
N TYR A 41 3.59 -15.60 -10.23
CA TYR A 41 4.42 -16.27 -9.22
C TYR A 41 5.82 -15.63 -9.01
N LEU A 42 6.28 -15.59 -7.74
CA LEU A 42 7.63 -15.13 -7.33
C LEU A 42 8.26 -16.11 -6.33
N CYS A 43 9.59 -16.18 -6.28
CA CYS A 43 10.27 -16.99 -5.26
C CYS A 43 10.30 -16.29 -3.88
N TYR A 44 10.39 -17.08 -2.80
CA TYR A 44 10.36 -16.57 -1.43
C TYR A 44 11.47 -15.58 -1.08
N ASN A 45 12.65 -15.72 -1.67
CA ASN A 45 13.76 -14.79 -1.43
C ASN A 45 13.37 -13.36 -1.80
N PHE A 46 12.61 -13.20 -2.89
CA PHE A 46 12.19 -11.88 -3.35
C PHE A 46 11.04 -11.30 -2.54
N LEU A 47 10.09 -12.15 -2.13
CA LEU A 47 9.09 -11.74 -1.14
C LEU A 47 9.78 -11.26 0.16
N SER A 48 10.84 -11.95 0.60
CA SER A 48 11.62 -11.55 1.77
C SER A 48 12.37 -10.22 1.56
N GLU A 49 12.86 -9.91 0.37
CA GLU A 49 13.52 -8.62 0.07
C GLU A 49 12.53 -7.45 0.13
N ILE A 50 11.33 -7.62 -0.45
CA ILE A 50 10.22 -6.66 -0.31
C ILE A 50 9.92 -6.45 1.16
N ASP A 51 9.75 -7.55 1.90
CA ASP A 51 9.42 -7.51 3.31
C ASP A 51 10.48 -6.83 4.18
N LYS A 52 11.77 -7.04 3.88
CA LYS A 52 12.89 -6.39 4.57
C LYS A 52 12.90 -4.89 4.28
N GLY A 53 12.84 -4.48 3.01
CA GLY A 53 12.81 -3.06 2.67
C GLY A 53 11.62 -2.33 3.29
N ILE A 54 10.45 -2.97 3.35
CA ILE A 54 9.28 -2.43 4.06
C ILE A 54 9.51 -2.34 5.58
N LYS A 55 10.11 -3.37 6.20
CA LYS A 55 10.44 -3.35 7.64
C LYS A 55 11.36 -2.19 7.99
N GLU A 56 12.35 -1.93 7.14
CA GLU A 56 13.30 -0.82 7.21
C GLU A 56 12.67 0.56 6.96
N GLY A 57 11.37 0.63 6.62
CA GLY A 57 10.64 1.88 6.46
C GLY A 57 10.69 2.45 5.05
N LYS A 58 11.15 1.69 4.05
CA LYS A 58 11.04 2.12 2.64
C LYS A 58 9.57 2.21 2.25
N LYS A 59 9.17 3.35 1.69
CA LYS A 59 7.80 3.60 1.18
C LYS A 59 7.49 2.71 -0.02
N LEU A 60 8.51 2.48 -0.85
CA LEU A 60 8.47 1.67 -2.05
C LEU A 60 9.75 0.83 -2.09
N VAL A 61 9.59 -0.45 -2.37
CA VAL A 61 10.69 -1.36 -2.72
C VAL A 61 10.51 -1.74 -4.17
N GLU A 62 11.44 -1.30 -5.02
CA GLU A 62 11.46 -1.70 -6.43
C GLU A 62 12.50 -2.79 -6.63
N LEU A 63 12.08 -3.88 -7.24
CA LEU A 63 12.91 -5.01 -7.58
C LEU A 63 12.89 -5.18 -9.09
N ILE A 64 14.02 -4.90 -9.72
CA ILE A 64 14.21 -5.05 -11.16
C ILE A 64 14.62 -6.50 -11.43
N GLY A 65 13.87 -7.17 -12.29
CA GLY A 65 14.21 -8.47 -12.88
C GLY A 65 14.61 -8.33 -14.34
N VAL A 66 14.82 -9.46 -15.01
CA VAL A 66 15.20 -9.50 -16.43
C VAL A 66 14.12 -8.81 -17.28
N ASP A 67 12.88 -9.28 -17.12
CA ASP A 67 11.73 -8.77 -17.86
C ASP A 67 10.55 -8.35 -17.00
N ILE A 68 10.81 -7.92 -15.76
CA ILE A 68 9.77 -7.42 -14.86
C ILE A 68 10.30 -6.35 -13.93
N ILE A 69 9.42 -5.45 -13.52
CA ILE A 69 9.63 -4.60 -12.34
C ILE A 69 8.56 -4.99 -11.31
N ILE A 70 9.02 -5.36 -10.11
CA ILE A 70 8.14 -5.67 -8.98
C ILE A 70 8.25 -4.50 -8.01
N GLN A 71 7.12 -3.93 -7.65
CA GLN A 71 7.01 -2.81 -6.73
C GLN A 71 6.22 -3.25 -5.50
N GLY A 72 6.85 -3.26 -4.33
CA GLY A 72 6.17 -3.47 -3.05
C GLY A 72 5.95 -2.15 -2.30
N TYR A 73 4.70 -1.83 -1.97
CA TYR A 73 4.35 -0.70 -1.09
C TYR A 73 4.19 -1.22 0.34
N GLY A 74 4.85 -0.58 1.31
CA GLY A 74 4.93 -1.05 2.69
C GLY A 74 3.65 -1.02 3.54
N LEU A 75 2.50 -1.02 2.91
CA LEU A 75 1.41 -0.20 3.39
C LEU A 75 0.57 -0.80 4.52
N PRO A 76 0.12 -2.08 4.46
CA PRO A 76 -0.54 -2.68 5.63
C PRO A 76 0.39 -2.82 6.82
N LYS A 77 1.70 -2.99 6.59
CA LYS A 77 2.69 -3.00 7.67
C LYS A 77 2.84 -1.61 8.31
N PHE A 78 2.70 -0.52 7.55
CA PHE A 78 2.63 0.82 8.12
C PHE A 78 1.36 1.05 8.93
N LEU A 79 0.21 0.61 8.43
CA LEU A 79 -1.06 0.71 9.18
C LEU A 79 -1.02 -0.13 10.47
N ASP A 80 -0.42 -1.32 10.45
CA ASP A 80 -0.22 -2.14 11.65
C ASP A 80 0.79 -1.52 12.63
N LYS A 81 1.85 -0.86 12.13
CA LYS A 81 2.76 -0.06 12.96
C LYS A 81 2.04 1.12 13.61
N ILE A 82 1.17 1.82 12.88
CA ILE A 82 0.35 2.92 13.38
C ILE A 82 -0.59 2.42 14.48
N HIS A 83 -1.29 1.31 14.25
CA HIS A 83 -2.12 0.64 15.27
C HIS A 83 -1.34 0.39 16.56
N LYS A 84 -0.19 -0.30 16.45
CA LYS A 84 0.62 -0.71 17.60
C LYS A 84 1.24 0.45 18.36
N LYS A 85 1.72 1.48 17.65
CA LYS A 85 2.41 2.62 18.27
C LYS A 85 1.45 3.65 18.85
N LEU A 86 0.34 3.93 18.16
CA LEU A 86 -0.59 4.99 18.54
C LEU A 86 -1.80 4.46 19.32
N GLY A 87 -1.98 3.14 19.42
CA GLY A 87 -3.13 2.53 20.10
C GLY A 87 -4.45 2.71 19.35
N MET A 88 -4.40 3.10 18.08
CA MET A 88 -5.59 3.41 17.28
C MET A 88 -6.50 2.20 17.09
N ASN A 89 -7.81 2.45 17.01
CA ASN A 89 -8.78 1.37 16.83
C ASN A 89 -8.59 0.64 15.48
N LYS A 90 -8.37 -0.68 15.55
CA LYS A 90 -8.17 -1.56 14.39
C LYS A 90 -9.35 -1.54 13.40
N GLN A 91 -10.58 -1.34 13.88
CA GLN A 91 -11.76 -1.20 13.02
C GLN A 91 -11.66 0.06 12.15
N LYS A 92 -11.19 1.19 12.70
CA LYS A 92 -11.00 2.43 11.94
C LYS A 92 -9.91 2.26 10.87
N ILE A 93 -8.82 1.57 11.22
CA ILE A 93 -7.75 1.24 10.28
C ILE A 93 -8.26 0.34 9.14
N SER A 94 -9.06 -0.67 9.45
CA SER A 94 -9.68 -1.54 8.44
C SER A 94 -10.63 -0.74 7.54
N LYS A 95 -11.48 0.10 8.14
CA LYS A 95 -12.44 0.95 7.41
C LYS A 95 -11.73 1.86 6.40
N ALA A 96 -10.63 2.51 6.84
CA ALA A 96 -9.81 3.34 5.97
C ALA A 96 -9.19 2.52 4.83
N TYR A 97 -8.63 1.36 5.16
CA TYR A 97 -7.99 0.47 4.21
C TYR A 97 -8.97 -0.05 3.14
N ASP A 98 -10.19 -0.43 3.54
CA ASP A 98 -11.20 -0.95 2.63
C ASP A 98 -11.75 0.16 1.72
N PHE A 99 -11.96 1.36 2.25
CA PHE A 99 -12.41 2.51 1.47
C PHE A 99 -11.41 2.91 0.38
N ILE A 100 -10.13 3.05 0.71
CA ILE A 100 -9.16 3.45 -0.30
C ILE A 100 -8.90 2.36 -1.36
N ASN A 101 -9.05 1.08 -1.01
CA ASN A 101 -9.06 0.02 -2.02
C ASN A 101 -10.26 0.11 -2.95
N PHE A 102 -11.43 0.46 -2.42
CA PHE A 102 -12.61 0.75 -3.24
C PHE A 102 -12.31 1.90 -4.22
N VAL A 103 -11.68 2.99 -3.77
CA VAL A 103 -11.24 4.09 -4.63
C VAL A 103 -10.28 3.60 -5.72
N TYR A 104 -9.26 2.82 -5.35
CA TYR A 104 -8.27 2.29 -6.31
C TYR A 104 -8.87 1.36 -7.36
N SER A 105 -9.94 0.64 -7.03
CA SER A 105 -10.61 -0.23 -8.00
C SER A 105 -11.34 0.55 -9.12
N ARG A 106 -11.56 1.85 -8.92
CA ARG A 106 -12.38 2.71 -9.80
C ARG A 106 -11.62 3.94 -10.33
N TRP A 107 -10.51 4.31 -9.71
CA TRP A 107 -9.65 5.41 -10.15
C TRP A 107 -8.53 4.88 -11.05
N ILE A 108 -8.59 5.26 -12.32
CA ILE A 108 -7.85 4.64 -13.44
C ILE A 108 -6.34 4.65 -13.25
N GLU A 109 -5.73 5.69 -12.65
CA GLU A 109 -4.28 5.65 -12.43
C GLU A 109 -3.81 6.52 -11.27
N ILE A 110 -3.49 5.88 -10.15
CA ILE A 110 -2.73 6.50 -9.06
C ILE A 110 -1.32 5.94 -9.09
N GLN A 111 -0.34 6.84 -9.21
CA GLN A 111 1.06 6.47 -9.15
C GLN A 111 1.36 5.74 -7.85
N SER A 112 2.07 4.63 -8.01
CA SER A 112 2.64 3.78 -6.99
C SER A 112 3.19 4.53 -5.76
N VAL A 113 4.01 5.56 -5.98
CA VAL A 113 4.63 6.37 -4.92
C VAL A 113 3.60 7.19 -4.13
N GLU A 114 2.54 7.65 -4.79
CA GLU A 114 1.52 8.50 -4.19
C GLU A 114 0.51 7.70 -3.35
N LYS A 115 0.32 6.40 -3.62
CA LYS A 115 -0.61 5.54 -2.88
C LYS A 115 -0.42 5.61 -1.36
N PHE A 116 0.82 5.74 -0.91
CA PHE A 116 1.12 5.92 0.51
C PHE A 116 0.38 7.12 1.13
N LYS A 117 0.38 8.27 0.45
CA LYS A 117 -0.31 9.49 0.89
C LYS A 117 -1.83 9.29 0.90
N TYR A 118 -2.39 8.63 -0.11
CA TYR A 118 -3.83 8.34 -0.17
C TYR A 118 -4.33 7.43 0.96
N HIS A 119 -3.51 6.48 1.41
CA HIS A 119 -3.88 5.66 2.57
C HIS A 119 -3.85 6.44 3.88
N LEU A 120 -2.86 7.33 4.06
CA LEU A 120 -2.85 8.23 5.21
C LEU A 120 -4.02 9.21 5.16
N ALA A 121 -4.34 9.75 3.97
CA ALA A 121 -5.50 10.60 3.75
C ALA A 121 -6.79 9.87 4.12
N SER A 122 -6.97 8.63 3.64
CA SER A 122 -8.12 7.80 4.00
C SER A 122 -8.20 7.52 5.50
N LEU A 123 -7.08 7.34 6.18
CA LEU A 123 -7.06 7.12 7.63
C LEU A 123 -7.48 8.40 8.36
N ILE A 124 -6.95 9.57 7.98
CA ILE A 124 -7.37 10.86 8.54
C ILE A 124 -8.87 11.09 8.30
N MET A 125 -9.39 10.77 7.11
CA MET A 125 -10.82 10.91 6.82
C MET A 125 -11.70 10.05 7.74
N VAL A 126 -11.29 8.82 8.06
CA VAL A 126 -12.02 7.97 9.03
C VAL A 126 -11.91 8.50 10.46
N LEU A 127 -10.78 9.14 10.80
CA LEU A 127 -10.51 9.70 12.12
C LEU A 127 -11.10 11.11 12.32
N ASN A 128 -11.79 11.70 11.33
CA ASN A 128 -12.20 13.10 11.34
C ASN A 128 -13.02 13.53 12.58
N GLU A 129 -13.75 12.61 13.20
CA GLU A 129 -14.51 12.86 14.44
C GLU A 129 -13.69 12.62 15.73
N ASP A 130 -12.50 12.04 15.60
CA ASP A 130 -11.58 11.72 16.68
C ASP A 130 -10.34 12.63 16.61
N VAL A 131 -10.49 13.81 17.24
CA VAL A 131 -9.46 14.87 17.23
C VAL A 131 -8.16 14.38 17.88
N GLU A 132 -8.24 13.55 18.92
CA GLU A 132 -7.07 13.04 19.62
C GLU A 132 -6.27 12.08 18.72
N ASP A 133 -6.92 11.08 18.12
CA ASP A 133 -6.26 10.15 17.21
C ASP A 133 -5.73 10.87 15.96
N THR A 134 -6.47 11.85 15.44
CA THR A 134 -6.02 12.66 14.28
C THR A 134 -4.75 13.43 14.60
N ASN A 135 -4.67 14.05 15.79
CA ASN A 135 -3.46 14.75 16.23
C ASN A 135 -2.27 13.81 16.43
N LYS A 136 -2.49 12.65 17.08
CA LYS A 136 -1.46 11.60 17.23
C LYS A 136 -0.94 11.14 15.88
N LEU A 137 -1.83 10.93 14.91
CA LEU A 137 -1.45 10.55 13.55
C LEU A 137 -0.61 11.62 12.87
N GLY A 138 -1.03 12.89 12.98
CA GLY A 138 -0.32 14.02 12.39
C GLY A 138 1.11 14.18 12.90
N VAL A 139 1.30 14.09 14.23
CA VAL A 139 2.63 14.10 14.86
C VAL A 139 3.45 12.91 14.39
N TYR A 140 2.88 11.70 14.42
CA TYR A 140 3.55 10.49 13.96
C TYR A 140 4.03 10.60 12.51
N ILE A 141 3.21 11.20 11.63
CA ILE A 141 3.55 11.37 10.23
C ILE A 141 4.78 12.27 10.06
N ASN A 142 4.76 13.43 10.70
CA ASN A 142 5.87 14.39 10.62
C ASN A 142 7.18 13.80 11.18
N ASP A 143 7.10 13.03 12.27
CA ASP A 143 8.28 12.46 12.93
C ASP A 143 8.88 11.27 12.16
N ASN A 144 8.04 10.49 11.44
CA ASN A 144 8.47 9.22 10.84
C ASN A 144 8.59 9.27 9.31
N PHE A 145 8.05 10.29 8.63
CA PHE A 145 8.06 10.39 7.17
C PHE A 145 8.67 11.71 6.67
N LYS A 146 9.99 11.78 6.60
CA LYS A 146 10.76 12.97 6.16
C LYS A 146 10.32 13.61 4.83
N ASN A 147 9.72 12.83 3.93
CA ASN A 147 9.25 13.28 2.61
C ASN A 147 7.73 13.15 2.46
N THR A 148 6.97 13.32 3.54
CA THR A 148 5.51 13.40 3.50
C THR A 148 5.06 14.38 4.56
N SER A 149 4.46 15.48 4.11
CA SER A 149 3.86 16.49 4.99
C SER A 149 2.36 16.26 5.17
N LEU A 150 1.82 16.77 6.28
CA LEU A 150 0.36 16.88 6.48
C LEU A 150 -0.32 17.68 5.37
N ALA A 151 0.34 18.69 4.80
CA ALA A 151 -0.18 19.45 3.67
C ALA A 151 -0.43 18.57 2.43
N GLU A 152 0.58 17.78 2.04
CA GLU A 152 0.43 16.85 0.91
C GLU A 152 -0.66 15.80 1.16
N ILE A 153 -0.87 15.39 2.41
CA ILE A 153 -1.95 14.46 2.76
C ILE A 153 -3.31 15.14 2.66
N ASN A 154 -3.43 16.39 3.13
CA ASN A 154 -4.65 17.18 3.00
C ASN A 154 -5.02 17.42 1.53
N ASP A 155 -4.04 17.62 0.65
CA ASP A 155 -4.27 17.67 -0.80
C ASP A 155 -4.90 16.37 -1.30
N LYS A 156 -4.39 15.21 -0.84
CA LYS A 156 -4.98 13.90 -1.19
C LYS A 156 -6.37 13.69 -0.60
N ILE A 157 -6.67 14.23 0.58
CA ILE A 157 -8.03 14.22 1.13
C ILE A 157 -8.98 14.99 0.22
N ASN A 158 -8.58 16.18 -0.24
CA ASN A 158 -9.38 17.00 -1.15
C ASN A 158 -9.60 16.29 -2.49
N GLU A 159 -8.54 15.72 -3.06
CA GLU A 159 -8.63 14.92 -4.29
C GLU A 159 -9.62 13.74 -4.15
N ILE A 160 -9.57 12.98 -3.05
CA ILE A 160 -10.52 11.89 -2.77
C ILE A 160 -11.95 12.44 -2.65
N LYS A 161 -12.15 13.56 -1.95
CA LYS A 161 -13.47 14.18 -1.76
C LYS A 161 -14.07 14.62 -3.10
N THR A 162 -13.31 15.34 -3.91
CA THR A 162 -13.74 15.78 -5.25
C THR A 162 -14.10 14.57 -6.11
N TRP A 163 -13.22 13.57 -6.17
CA TRP A 163 -13.47 12.33 -6.92
C TRP A 163 -14.74 11.61 -6.47
N SER A 164 -15.00 11.59 -5.16
CA SER A 164 -16.19 10.96 -4.57
C SER A 164 -17.46 11.74 -4.90
N GLN A 165 -17.42 13.08 -4.80
CA GLN A 165 -18.53 13.97 -5.12
C GLN A 165 -18.96 13.86 -6.59
N GLU A 166 -18.00 13.91 -7.52
CA GLU A 166 -18.26 13.76 -8.97
C GLU A 166 -18.99 12.45 -9.33
N ARG A 167 -18.85 11.43 -8.48
CA ARG A 167 -19.37 10.07 -8.71
C ARG A 167 -20.49 9.68 -7.74
N ASN A 168 -20.99 10.63 -6.95
CA ASN A 168 -22.00 10.41 -5.91
C ASN A 168 -21.64 9.29 -4.91
N TYR A 169 -20.36 9.21 -4.55
CA TYR A 169 -19.91 8.39 -3.43
C TYR A 169 -19.83 9.25 -2.17
N TYR A 170 -20.38 8.75 -1.07
CA TYR A 170 -20.26 9.38 0.25
C TYR A 170 -19.17 8.65 1.04
N PRO A 171 -17.99 9.28 1.23
CA PRO A 171 -16.94 8.68 2.02
C PRO A 171 -17.29 8.81 3.50
N PHE A 172 -17.89 7.73 4.02
CA PHE A 172 -18.31 7.52 5.41
C PHE A 172 -19.56 8.25 5.88
#